data_AF-A0A6J4UFH3-F1
#
_entry.id   AF-A0A6J4UFH3-F1
#
_cell.length_a   1.000
_cell.length_b   1.000
_cell.length_c   1.000
_cell.angle_alpha   90.00
_cell.angle_beta   90.00
_cell.angle_gamma   90.00
#
_symmetry.space_group_name_H-M   'P 1'
#
loop_
_entity.id
_entity.type
_entity.pdbx_description
1 polymer ?
#
loop_
_entity_poly.entity_id
_entity_poly.type
_entity_poly.pdbx_seq_one_letter_code
_entity_poly.pdbx_strand_id
1 'polypeptide(L)'
;MSRAMTKREADALIARYIEPYPDDPRIEEYRLREEEHGYPVWSVIGSLAPDGENTAQVAQDYDISLDALEAARAFYARHKEALDDRLAANRAA
;
A
#
# COMPACT_ATOMS: atom_id res chain seq x y z
N MET A 1 16.67 -11.78 12.18
CA MET A 1 16.85 -10.32 12.20
C MET A 1 16.53 -9.79 10.82
N SER A 2 15.39 -9.14 10.64
CA SER A 2 15.04 -8.52 9.36
C SER A 2 15.81 -7.22 9.21
N ARG A 3 16.64 -7.12 8.17
CA ARG A 3 17.36 -5.88 7.84
C ARG A 3 16.33 -4.81 7.46
N ALA A 4 16.49 -3.61 7.99
CA ALA A 4 15.67 -2.47 7.56
C ALA A 4 15.86 -2.24 6.05
N MET A 5 14.75 -2.18 5.31
CA MET A 5 14.75 -1.89 3.87
C MET A 5 15.37 -0.50 3.62
N THR A 6 16.31 -0.42 2.68
CA THR A 6 16.94 0.85 2.30
C THR A 6 15.97 1.69 1.47
N LYS A 7 16.21 3.01 1.43
CA LYS A 7 15.42 3.92 0.60
C LYS A 7 15.37 3.48 -0.88
N ARG A 8 16.49 2.99 -1.41
CA ARG A 8 16.61 2.53 -2.81
C ARG A 8 15.81 1.27 -3.08
N GLU A 9 15.81 0.31 -2.15
CA GLU A 9 14.97 -0.89 -2.24
C GLU A 9 13.49 -0.51 -2.19
N ALA A 10 13.13 0.41 -1.29
CA ALA A 10 11.78 0.97 -1.21
C ALA A 10 11.35 1.67 -2.51
N ASP A 11 12.22 2.49 -3.10
CA ASP A 11 11.99 3.15 -4.40
C ASP A 11 11.72 2.13 -5.50
N ALA A 12 12.50 1.06 -5.55
CA ALA A 12 12.38 0.02 -6.56
C ALA A 12 11.08 -0.77 -6.41
N LEU A 13 10.69 -1.11 -5.18
CA LEU A 13 9.40 -1.78 -4.91
C LEU A 13 8.22 -0.89 -5.27
N ILE A 14 8.22 0.38 -4.87
CA ILE A 14 7.15 1.32 -5.20
C ILE A 14 7.00 1.46 -6.72
N ALA A 15 8.11 1.66 -7.45
CA ALA A 15 8.05 1.81 -8.90
C ALA A 15 7.53 0.56 -9.61
N ARG A 16 7.80 -0.63 -9.06
CA ARG A 16 7.36 -1.90 -9.60
C ARG A 16 5.88 -2.16 -9.32
N TYR A 17 5.45 -1.97 -8.08
CA TYR A 17 4.16 -2.47 -7.61
C TYR A 17 3.10 -1.39 -7.39
N ILE A 18 3.42 -0.10 -7.49
CA ILE A 18 2.45 0.98 -7.31
C ILE A 18 2.27 1.75 -8.61
N GLU A 19 1.02 2.09 -8.93
CA GLU A 19 0.69 2.95 -10.06
C GLU A 19 -0.45 3.93 -9.74
N PRO A 20 -0.56 5.05 -10.48
CA PRO A 20 -1.71 5.93 -10.40
C PRO A 20 -2.98 5.18 -10.81
N TYR A 21 -4.11 5.50 -10.18
CA TYR A 21 -5.41 5.00 -10.63
C TYR A 21 -5.79 5.65 -11.98
N PRO A 22 -6.23 4.88 -12.99
CA PRO A 22 -6.46 5.43 -14.33
C PRO A 22 -7.47 6.58 -14.39
N ASP A 23 -8.55 6.50 -13.59
CA ASP A 23 -9.63 7.49 -13.61
C ASP A 23 -9.45 8.59 -12.55
N ASP A 24 -8.49 8.43 -11.63
CA ASP A 24 -8.26 9.35 -10.50
C ASP A 24 -6.79 9.35 -10.06
N PRO A 25 -5.94 10.18 -10.68
CA PRO A 25 -4.50 10.18 -10.41
C PRO A 25 -4.11 10.90 -9.11
N ARG A 26 -5.04 11.10 -8.16
CA ARG A 26 -4.72 11.65 -6.85
C ARG A 26 -3.92 10.64 -6.02
N ILE A 27 -2.95 11.12 -5.24
CA ILE A 27 -2.00 10.27 -4.50
C ILE A 27 -2.71 9.28 -3.57
N GLU A 28 -3.81 9.72 -2.95
CA GLU A 28 -4.61 8.89 -2.07
C GLU A 28 -5.37 7.77 -2.78
N GLU A 29 -5.50 7.80 -4.11
CA GLU A 29 -6.16 6.75 -4.91
C GLU A 29 -5.16 5.85 -5.63
N TYR A 30 -3.84 6.05 -5.47
CA TYR A 30 -2.84 5.15 -6.05
C TYR A 30 -3.09 3.70 -5.63
N ARG A 31 -2.85 2.78 -6.57
CA ARG A 31 -3.18 1.36 -6.43
C ARG A 31 -1.98 0.47 -6.64
N LEU A 32 -2.11 -0.77 -6.20
CA LEU A 32 -1.21 -1.85 -6.58
C LEU A 32 -1.29 -2.07 -8.11
N ARG A 33 -0.14 -2.34 -8.73
CA ARG A 33 -0.01 -2.72 -10.13
C ARG A 33 -0.23 -4.22 -10.23
N GLU A 34 -1.45 -4.62 -10.55
CA GLU A 34 -1.85 -5.99 -10.85
C GLU A 34 -2.48 -6.05 -12.26
N GLU A 35 -2.43 -7.22 -12.90
CA GLU A 35 -2.88 -7.40 -14.30
C GLU A 35 -4.38 -7.12 -14.46
N GLU A 36 -5.18 -7.48 -13.45
CA GLU A 36 -6.62 -7.23 -13.41
C GLU A 36 -6.98 -6.47 -12.13
N HIS A 37 -7.35 -5.19 -12.26
CA HIS A 37 -7.95 -4.38 -11.18
C HIS A 37 -7.19 -4.37 -9.85
N GLY A 38 -5.98 -3.81 -9.83
CA GLY A 38 -5.22 -3.68 -8.58
C GLY A 38 -5.91 -2.85 -7.49
N TYR A 39 -5.64 -3.22 -6.24
CA TYR A 39 -6.29 -2.64 -5.06
C TYR A 39 -5.73 -1.26 -4.69
N PRO A 40 -6.56 -0.32 -4.23
CA PRO A 40 -6.07 0.95 -3.70
C PRO A 40 -5.13 0.73 -2.51
N VAL A 41 -4.02 1.47 -2.47
CA VAL A 41 -3.02 1.36 -1.41
C VAL A 41 -3.64 1.63 -0.04
N TRP A 42 -4.51 2.63 0.06
CA TRP A 42 -5.19 2.94 1.33
C TRP A 42 -6.02 1.77 1.85
N SER A 43 -6.64 0.96 0.99
CA SER A 43 -7.46 -0.18 1.41
C SER A 43 -6.58 -1.26 2.05
N VAL A 44 -5.49 -1.62 1.36
CA VAL A 44 -4.54 -2.63 1.84
C VAL A 44 -3.91 -2.19 3.16
N ILE A 45 -3.51 -0.92 3.27
CA ILE A 45 -2.94 -0.37 4.51
C ILE A 45 -3.97 -0.31 5.63
N GLY A 46 -5.23 0.04 5.32
CA GLY A 46 -6.32 0.06 6.28
C GLY A 46 -6.66 -1.30 6.87
N SER A 47 -6.31 -2.39 6.17
CA SER A 47 -6.48 -3.77 6.65
C SER A 47 -5.33 -4.27 7.53
N LEU A 48 -4.19 -3.58 7.58
CA LEU A 48 -3.07 -3.97 8.45
C LEU A 48 -3.38 -3.63 9.92
N ALA A 49 -3.00 -4.55 10.80
CA ALA A 49 -2.94 -4.29 12.23
C ALA A 49 -1.88 -3.20 12.52
N PRO A 50 -2.05 -2.38 13.57
CA PRO A 50 -1.11 -1.31 13.89
C PRO A 50 0.35 -1.75 14.06
N ASP A 51 0.57 -2.99 14.51
CA ASP A 51 1.88 -3.64 14.68
C ASP A 51 2.35 -4.42 13.44
N GLY A 52 1.47 -4.60 12.44
CA GLY A 52 1.73 -5.36 11.22
C GLY A 52 1.76 -6.87 11.41
N GLU A 53 1.30 -7.42 12.55
CA GLU A 53 1.35 -8.86 12.81
C GLU A 53 0.52 -9.68 11.81
N ASN A 54 -0.52 -9.08 11.23
CA ASN A 54 -1.38 -9.71 10.23
C ASN A 54 -0.88 -9.56 8.77
N THR A 55 0.38 -9.15 8.55
CA THR A 55 0.94 -8.93 7.20
C THR A 55 0.71 -10.12 6.25
N ALA A 56 1.00 -11.34 6.70
CA ALA A 56 0.81 -12.54 5.87
C ALA A 56 -0.66 -12.82 5.55
N GLN A 57 -1.56 -12.55 6.51
CA GLN A 57 -3.01 -12.71 6.31
C GLN A 57 -3.53 -11.68 5.30
N VAL A 58 -3.15 -10.40 5.44
CA VAL A 58 -3.56 -9.35 4.51
C VAL A 58 -3.07 -9.62 3.09
N ALA A 59 -1.82 -10.08 2.93
CA ALA A 59 -1.30 -10.47 1.63
C ALA A 59 -2.15 -11.59 0.99
N GLN A 60 -2.58 -12.56 1.79
CA GLN A 60 -3.47 -13.64 1.33
C GLN A 60 -4.88 -13.13 1.01
N ASP A 61 -5.48 -12.29 1.85
CA ASP A 61 -6.84 -11.80 1.69
C ASP A 61 -7.02 -10.94 0.42
N TYR A 62 -5.96 -10.22 0.05
CA TYR A 62 -5.89 -9.42 -1.18
C TYR A 62 -5.26 -10.18 -2.36
N ASP A 63 -4.84 -11.43 -2.17
CA ASP A 63 -4.12 -12.23 -3.19
C ASP A 63 -2.90 -11.50 -3.81
N ILE A 64 -2.11 -10.84 -2.96
CA ILE A 64 -0.93 -10.07 -3.37
C ILE A 64 0.37 -10.64 -2.79
N SER A 65 1.48 -10.37 -3.46
CA SER A 65 2.80 -10.72 -2.93
C SER A 65 3.17 -9.89 -1.70
N LEU A 66 4.02 -10.46 -0.83
CA LEU A 66 4.59 -9.72 0.31
C LEU A 66 5.39 -8.49 -0.17
N ASP A 67 6.07 -8.57 -1.30
CA ASP A 67 6.79 -7.43 -1.91
C ASP A 67 5.83 -6.30 -2.29
N ALA A 68 4.64 -6.61 -2.81
CA ALA A 68 3.62 -5.60 -3.14
C ALA A 68 3.07 -4.94 -1.87
N LEU A 69 2.87 -5.72 -0.81
CA LEU A 69 2.47 -5.20 0.49
C LEU A 69 3.57 -4.32 1.13
N GLU A 70 4.84 -4.70 0.99
CA GLU A 70 5.97 -3.87 1.40
C GLU A 70 6.06 -2.57 0.58
N ALA A 71 5.78 -2.63 -0.73
CA ALA A 71 5.68 -1.45 -1.57
C ALA A 71 4.56 -0.51 -1.10
N ALA A 72 3.38 -1.05 -0.77
CA ALA A 72 2.27 -0.29 -0.22
C ALA A 72 2.65 0.39 1.11
N ARG A 73 3.33 -0.32 2.02
CA ARG A 73 3.82 0.24 3.30
C ARG A 73 4.84 1.34 3.08
N ALA A 74 5.76 1.14 2.12
CA ALA A 74 6.76 2.14 1.77
C ALA A 74 6.13 3.39 1.13
N PHE A 75 5.11 3.21 0.29
CA PHE A 75 4.34 4.31 -0.30
C PHE A 75 3.58 5.08 0.79
N TYR A 76 2.91 4.37 1.70
CA TYR A 76 2.24 4.96 2.84
C TYR A 76 3.18 5.79 3.72
N ALA A 77 4.37 5.27 4.05
CA ALA A 77 5.34 5.99 4.86
C ALA A 77 5.77 7.34 4.23
N ARG A 78 5.71 7.47 2.90
CA ARG A 78 6.06 8.72 2.17
C ARG A 78 4.90 9.68 2.03
N HIS A 79 3.68 9.16 1.95
CA HIS A 79 2.46 9.92 1.66
C HIS A 79 1.46 9.80 2.82
N LYS A 80 1.99 9.70 4.04
CA LYS A 80 1.24 9.37 5.25
C LYS A 80 0.03 10.27 5.47
N GLU A 81 0.22 11.58 5.33
CA GLU A 81 -0.83 12.58 5.52
C GLU A 81 -2.02 12.37 4.58
N ALA A 82 -1.78 12.32 3.27
CA ALA A 82 -2.84 12.13 2.27
C ALA A 82 -3.59 10.79 2.44
N LEU A 83 -2.87 9.71 2.76
CA LEU A 83 -3.47 8.40 2.96
C LEU A 83 -4.20 8.29 4.31
N ASP A 84 -3.72 8.95 5.36
CA ASP A 84 -4.41 9.03 6.64
C ASP A 84 -5.73 9.78 6.53
N ASP A 85 -5.74 10.90 5.79
CA ASP A 85 -6.96 11.66 5.51
C ASP A 85 -7.98 10.81 4.76
N ARG A 86 -7.52 10.04 3.76
CA ARG A 86 -8.38 9.13 3.00
C ARG A 86 -8.93 7.98 3.84
N LEU A 87 -8.10 7.40 4.70
CA LEU A 87 -8.48 6.37 5.67
C LEU A 87 -9.48 6.90 6.69
N ALA A 88 -9.29 8.14 7.17
CA ALA A 88 -10.21 8.79 8.09
C ALA A 88 -11.56 9.07 7.42
N ALA A 89 -11.56 9.57 6.18
CA ALA A 89 -12.78 9.77 5.40
C ALA A 89 -13.54 8.46 5.17
N ASN A 90 -12.84 7.36 4.87
CA ASN A 90 -13.46 6.04 4.70
C ASN A 90 -14.09 5.49 5.99
N ARG A 91 -13.51 5.76 7.15
CA ARG A 91 -14.06 5.33 8.46
C ARG A 91 -15.26 6.16 8.91
N ALA A 92 -15.42 7.37 8.38
CA ALA A 92 -16.51 8.29 8.71
C ALA A 92 -17.72 8.15 7.77
N ALA A 93 -17.58 7.40 6.68
CA ALA A 93 -18.62 7.07 5.72
C ALA A 93 -19.44 5.85 6.17
#